data_AF-A0A6J7S780-F1
#
_entry.id   AF-A0A6J7S780-F1
#
_cell.length_a   1.000
_cell.length_b   1.000
_cell.length_c   1.000
_cell.angle_alpha   90.00
_cell.angle_beta   90.00
_cell.angle_gamma   90.00
#
_symmetry.space_group_name_H-M   'P 1'
#
loop_
_entity.id
_entity.type
_entity.pdbx_description
1 polymer ?
#
loop_
_entity_poly.entity_id
_entity_poly.type
_entity_poly.pdbx_seq_one_letter_code
_entity_poly.pdbx_strand_id
1 'polypeptide(L)'
;MAPEDRLVPRFAAEPSHEHLPSGRWALKLQQVFIEACASIEPEEGEELGQIGEIAWFPDRTWHGRSYIPAVATTSNGLEVFGYIAHLRNEAGDEDLKAVADVTAQTAADNPDWKIDLCEEVVGSWRGETDSVAAMTLVWGRPIGAEAKIATAELAGLCVDQCEMVDDRFTLLAPDDFRGDMLEIACYDGGGKEVARESLYEDDE
;
A
#
# COMPACT_ATOMS: atom_id res chain seq x y z
N MET A 1 -13.03 29.12 -12.54
CA MET A 1 -13.25 28.06 -11.54
C MET A 1 -13.56 28.73 -10.21
N ALA A 2 -14.45 28.13 -9.42
CA ALA A 2 -14.61 28.52 -8.03
C ALA A 2 -13.38 28.04 -7.23
N PRO A 3 -13.06 28.69 -6.10
CA PRO A 3 -12.08 28.16 -5.14
C PRO A 3 -12.45 26.75 -4.69
N GLU A 4 -11.44 25.95 -4.35
CA GLU A 4 -11.61 24.64 -3.73
C GLU A 4 -11.75 24.82 -2.21
N ASP A 5 -12.72 24.14 -1.60
CA ASP A 5 -12.97 24.22 -0.16
C ASP A 5 -11.96 23.36 0.62
N ARG A 6 -11.47 22.28 -0.01
CA ARG A 6 -10.47 21.36 0.57
C ARG A 6 -9.15 21.43 -0.16
N LEU A 7 -8.21 22.21 0.39
CA LEU A 7 -6.84 22.24 -0.11
C LEU A 7 -6.08 21.00 0.37
N VAL A 8 -6.09 19.96 -0.46
CA VAL A 8 -5.37 18.70 -0.24
C VAL A 8 -4.63 18.31 -1.52
N PRO A 9 -3.41 17.77 -1.45
CA PRO A 9 -2.71 17.35 -2.65
C PRO A 9 -3.45 16.17 -3.29
N ARG A 10 -3.65 16.26 -4.61
CA ARG A 10 -4.26 15.20 -5.43
C ARG A 10 -3.22 14.71 -6.42
N PHE A 11 -3.13 13.40 -6.56
CA PHE A 11 -2.18 12.68 -7.42
C PHE A 11 -0.73 13.09 -7.11
N ALA A 12 -0.40 13.15 -5.82
CA ALA A 12 0.90 13.61 -5.34
C ALA A 12 2.04 12.66 -5.69
N ALA A 13 1.72 11.36 -5.80
CA ALA A 13 2.67 10.32 -6.14
C ALA A 13 2.72 10.07 -7.65
N GLU A 14 3.94 9.88 -8.16
CA GLU A 14 4.16 9.43 -9.53
C GLU A 14 3.56 8.02 -9.69
N PRO A 15 2.96 7.71 -10.86
CA PRO A 15 2.43 6.38 -11.13
C PRO A 15 3.54 5.33 -11.16
N SER A 16 3.16 4.04 -11.14
CA SER A 16 4.12 2.96 -11.33
C SER A 16 4.87 3.12 -12.67
N HIS A 17 6.18 2.94 -12.64
CA HIS A 17 7.05 3.10 -13.80
C HIS A 17 7.64 1.77 -14.28
N GLU A 18 7.64 0.74 -13.44
CA GLU A 18 8.29 -0.53 -13.70
C GLU A 18 7.29 -1.69 -13.71
N HIS A 19 7.68 -2.76 -14.39
CA HIS A 19 6.96 -4.03 -14.21
C HIS A 19 7.22 -4.57 -12.81
N LEU A 20 6.36 -5.47 -12.35
CA LEU A 20 6.59 -6.19 -11.10
C LEU A 20 8.01 -6.78 -11.06
N PRO A 21 8.66 -6.78 -9.88
CA PRO A 21 10.01 -7.28 -9.71
C PRO A 21 10.23 -8.64 -10.37
N SER A 22 11.32 -8.77 -11.14
CA SER A 22 11.67 -10.02 -11.81
C SER A 22 13.18 -10.24 -11.90
N GLY A 23 13.57 -11.48 -12.21
CA GLY A 23 14.97 -11.85 -12.45
C GLY A 23 15.89 -11.53 -11.27
N ARG A 24 17.06 -10.94 -11.56
CA ARG A 24 18.06 -10.58 -10.53
C ARG A 24 17.56 -9.49 -9.58
N TRP A 25 16.66 -8.63 -10.04
CA TRP A 25 16.12 -7.56 -9.23
C TRP A 25 15.19 -8.12 -8.15
N ALA A 26 14.25 -9.00 -8.52
CA ALA A 26 13.41 -9.71 -7.56
C ALA A 26 14.22 -10.46 -6.50
N LEU A 27 15.31 -11.13 -6.88
CA LEU A 27 16.18 -11.84 -5.92
C LEU A 27 16.84 -10.89 -4.92
N LYS A 28 17.27 -9.71 -5.36
CA LYS A 28 17.85 -8.68 -4.49
C LYS A 28 16.79 -8.13 -3.52
N LEU A 29 15.60 -7.81 -4.02
CA LEU A 29 14.49 -7.34 -3.20
C LEU A 29 14.05 -8.40 -2.19
N GLN A 30 13.92 -9.66 -2.62
CA GLN A 30 13.58 -10.79 -1.76
C GLN A 30 14.56 -10.92 -0.60
N GLN A 31 15.87 -10.84 -0.87
CA GLN A 31 16.87 -10.91 0.19
C GLN A 31 16.66 -9.81 1.24
N VAL A 32 16.50 -8.57 0.80
CA VAL A 32 16.33 -7.41 1.69
C VAL A 32 15.03 -7.51 2.50
N PHE A 33 13.93 -7.97 1.88
CA PHE A 33 12.66 -8.15 2.57
C PHE A 33 12.71 -9.27 3.60
N ILE A 34 13.32 -10.42 3.28
CA ILE A 34 13.50 -11.54 4.21
C ILE A 34 14.38 -11.12 5.40
N GLU A 35 15.42 -10.32 5.17
CA GLU A 35 16.26 -9.76 6.24
C GLU A 35 15.46 -8.84 7.18
N ALA A 36 14.53 -8.03 6.65
CA ALA A 36 13.62 -7.23 7.48
C ALA A 36 12.64 -8.11 8.26
N CYS A 37 12.03 -9.11 7.62
CA CYS A 37 11.12 -10.05 8.27
C CYS A 37 11.80 -10.83 9.41
N ALA A 38 13.08 -11.17 9.27
CA ALA A 38 13.86 -11.84 10.31
C ALA A 38 14.09 -10.98 11.57
N SER A 39 13.82 -9.67 11.49
CA SER A 39 13.90 -8.74 12.60
C SER A 39 12.57 -8.51 13.31
N ILE A 40 11.48 -9.13 12.82
CA ILE A 40 10.17 -9.06 13.45
C ILE A 40 10.20 -9.85 14.76
N GLU A 41 9.62 -9.30 15.81
CA GLU A 41 9.32 -9.98 17.07
C GLU A 41 7.81 -10.24 17.12
N PRO A 42 7.33 -11.45 16.76
CA PRO A 42 5.91 -11.79 16.83
C PRO A 42 5.36 -11.70 18.26
N GLU A 43 4.03 -11.74 18.39
CA GLU A 43 3.36 -11.76 19.69
C GLU A 43 3.83 -12.92 20.59
N GLU A 44 3.67 -12.78 21.90
CA GLU A 44 4.16 -13.76 22.87
C GLU A 44 3.57 -15.16 22.62
N GLY A 45 4.44 -16.11 22.23
CA GLY A 45 4.07 -17.49 21.94
C GLY A 45 3.87 -17.78 20.45
N GLU A 46 3.99 -16.79 19.58
CA GLU A 46 4.00 -16.98 18.14
C GLU A 46 5.41 -17.16 17.59
N GLU A 47 5.50 -17.96 16.52
CA GLU A 47 6.73 -18.10 15.74
C GLU A 47 6.42 -17.78 14.29
N LEU A 48 7.26 -16.95 13.66
CA LEU A 48 7.04 -16.52 12.28
C LEU A 48 6.97 -17.71 11.31
N GLY A 49 7.82 -18.72 11.50
CA GLY A 49 7.97 -19.84 10.57
C GLY A 49 8.80 -19.47 9.33
N GLN A 50 8.65 -20.25 8.26
CA GLN A 50 9.32 -19.99 6.97
C GLN A 50 8.48 -19.05 6.12
N ILE A 51 9.10 -18.01 5.56
CA ILE A 51 8.46 -17.09 4.61
C ILE A 51 8.22 -17.83 3.28
N GLY A 52 6.99 -17.76 2.78
CA GLY A 52 6.57 -18.36 1.51
C GLY A 52 6.98 -17.55 0.28
N GLU A 53 6.21 -17.72 -0.80
CA GLU A 53 6.38 -16.92 -2.02
C GLU A 53 5.94 -15.48 -1.77
N ILE A 54 6.77 -14.52 -2.20
CA ILE A 54 6.50 -13.09 -2.04
C ILE A 54 5.66 -12.59 -3.21
N ALA A 55 4.47 -12.09 -2.91
CA ALA A 55 3.64 -11.31 -3.82
C ALA A 55 4.09 -9.85 -3.80
N TRP A 56 4.72 -9.40 -4.88
CA TRP A 56 5.10 -7.99 -5.07
C TRP A 56 3.95 -7.15 -5.58
N PHE A 57 3.88 -5.89 -5.20
CA PHE A 57 2.91 -4.91 -5.70
C PHE A 57 3.59 -3.90 -6.62
N PRO A 58 2.83 -3.18 -7.48
CA PRO A 58 3.37 -2.11 -8.31
C PRO A 58 4.13 -1.07 -7.50
N ASP A 59 5.17 -0.49 -8.07
CA ASP A 59 5.88 0.59 -7.39
C ASP A 59 5.02 1.84 -7.32
N ARG A 60 5.24 2.65 -6.27
CA ARG A 60 4.73 4.02 -6.20
C ARG A 60 5.83 4.95 -5.76
N THR A 61 5.95 6.11 -6.40
CA THR A 61 7.03 7.05 -6.09
C THR A 61 6.49 8.35 -5.53
N TRP A 62 7.02 8.78 -4.40
CA TRP A 62 6.68 10.07 -3.79
C TRP A 62 7.93 10.72 -3.22
N HIS A 63 8.07 12.02 -3.48
CA HIS A 63 9.18 12.82 -2.99
C HIS A 63 10.57 12.22 -3.32
N GLY A 64 10.72 11.67 -4.54
CA GLY A 64 11.96 11.08 -5.05
C GLY A 64 12.31 9.69 -4.50
N ARG A 65 11.42 9.08 -3.70
CA ARG A 65 11.59 7.74 -3.15
C ARG A 65 10.51 6.83 -3.71
N SER A 66 10.93 5.69 -4.24
CA SER A 66 10.05 4.64 -4.78
C SER A 66 9.84 3.58 -3.72
N TYR A 67 8.60 3.09 -3.62
CA TYR A 67 8.15 2.10 -2.65
C TYR A 67 7.61 0.90 -3.41
N ILE A 68 8.12 -0.29 -3.11
CA ILE A 68 7.70 -1.57 -3.71
C ILE A 68 7.12 -2.43 -2.59
N PRO A 69 5.79 -2.49 -2.44
CA PRO A 69 5.16 -3.30 -1.41
C PRO A 69 5.25 -4.80 -1.68
N ALA A 70 5.12 -5.57 -0.61
CA ALA A 70 5.29 -7.01 -0.61
C ALA A 70 4.43 -7.66 0.48
N VAL A 71 3.88 -8.83 0.16
CA VAL A 71 3.16 -9.69 1.10
C VAL A 71 3.60 -11.13 0.90
N ALA A 72 3.73 -11.91 1.98
CA ALA A 72 3.95 -13.35 1.92
C ALA A 72 3.31 -14.07 3.10
N THR A 73 2.70 -15.22 2.83
CA THR A 73 2.24 -16.12 3.89
C THR A 73 3.41 -16.92 4.46
N THR A 74 3.34 -17.24 5.75
CA THR A 74 4.35 -18.06 6.42
C THR A 74 3.89 -19.50 6.62
N SER A 75 4.84 -20.41 6.87
CA SER A 75 4.53 -21.82 7.15
C SER A 75 3.67 -22.04 8.40
N ASN A 76 3.58 -21.03 9.28
CA ASN A 76 2.81 -21.10 10.52
C ASN A 76 1.44 -20.41 10.39
N GLY A 77 1.07 -19.94 9.19
CA GLY A 77 -0.23 -19.33 8.92
C GLY A 77 -0.32 -17.84 9.23
N LEU A 78 0.80 -17.19 9.56
CA LEU A 78 0.88 -15.74 9.66
C LEU A 78 1.10 -15.14 8.26
N GLU A 79 0.86 -13.84 8.13
CA GLU A 79 1.18 -13.07 6.95
C GLU A 79 2.21 -12.00 7.28
N VAL A 80 3.31 -11.96 6.54
CA VAL A 80 4.24 -10.83 6.58
C VAL A 80 3.90 -9.86 5.46
N PHE A 81 3.91 -8.58 5.78
CA PHE A 81 3.63 -7.50 4.85
C PHE A 81 4.58 -6.34 5.07
N GLY A 82 4.76 -5.50 4.05
CA GLY A 82 5.57 -4.30 4.14
C GLY A 82 6.03 -3.83 2.78
N TYR A 83 7.14 -3.12 2.72
CA TYR A 83 7.65 -2.57 1.47
C TYR A 83 9.16 -2.38 1.49
N ILE A 84 9.72 -2.22 0.29
CA ILE A 84 11.10 -1.81 0.08
C ILE A 84 11.10 -0.41 -0.54
N ALA A 85 11.74 0.53 0.14
CA ALA A 85 11.95 1.88 -0.35
C ALA A 85 13.37 2.04 -0.92
N HIS A 86 13.48 2.74 -2.05
CA HIS A 86 14.77 3.10 -2.65
C HIS A 86 14.73 4.49 -3.27
N LEU A 87 15.91 5.09 -3.43
CA LEU A 87 16.07 6.31 -4.21
C LEU A 87 16.45 5.94 -5.63
N ARG A 88 15.72 6.48 -6.61
CA ARG A 88 16.11 6.37 -8.00
C ARG A 88 17.22 7.39 -8.27
N ASN A 89 18.39 6.93 -8.69
CA ASN A 89 19.48 7.82 -9.10
C ASN A 89 19.99 7.45 -10.51
N GLU A 90 20.72 8.36 -11.16
CA GLU A 90 21.22 8.18 -12.53
C GLU A 90 22.23 7.02 -12.68
N ALA A 91 22.81 6.53 -11.58
CA ALA A 91 23.77 5.42 -11.53
C ALA A 91 23.13 4.05 -11.23
N GLY A 92 21.84 4.00 -10.89
CA GLY A 92 21.08 2.79 -10.54
C GLY A 92 20.53 2.83 -9.11
N ASP A 93 19.61 1.91 -8.79
CA ASP A 93 18.94 1.88 -7.48
C ASP A 93 19.93 1.59 -6.33
N GLU A 94 20.14 2.59 -5.48
CA GLU A 94 20.96 2.53 -4.28
C GLU A 94 20.12 2.90 -3.04
N ASP A 95 20.57 2.47 -1.84
CA ASP A 95 19.87 2.69 -0.54
C ASP A 95 18.52 1.95 -0.39
N LEU A 96 18.51 0.63 -0.64
CA LEU A 96 17.35 -0.20 -0.32
C LEU A 96 17.11 -0.23 1.20
N LYS A 97 15.90 0.12 1.62
CA LYS A 97 15.42 0.00 3.00
C LYS A 97 14.12 -0.75 3.01
N ALA A 98 14.06 -1.86 3.74
CA ALA A 98 12.82 -2.60 3.94
C ALA A 98 12.19 -2.25 5.28
N VAL A 99 10.87 -2.18 5.28
CA VAL A 99 10.01 -2.24 6.45
C VAL A 99 9.15 -3.48 6.29
N ALA A 100 8.97 -4.24 7.37
CA ALA A 100 8.15 -5.43 7.39
C ALA A 100 7.51 -5.56 8.77
N ASP A 101 6.27 -6.04 8.78
CA ASP A 101 5.51 -6.41 9.97
C ASP A 101 4.77 -7.74 9.71
N VAL A 102 4.12 -8.27 10.74
CA VAL A 102 3.39 -9.53 10.70
C VAL A 102 1.98 -9.38 11.27
N THR A 103 1.05 -10.12 10.70
CA THR A 103 -0.31 -10.23 11.22
C THR A 103 -0.81 -11.67 11.18
N ALA A 104 -1.67 -12.01 12.14
CA ALA A 104 -2.46 -13.24 12.11
C ALA A 104 -3.80 -13.04 11.39
N GLN A 105 -4.20 -11.80 11.11
CA GLN A 105 -5.43 -11.49 10.39
C GLN A 105 -5.19 -11.62 8.88
N THR A 106 -5.92 -12.53 8.24
CA THR A 106 -5.82 -12.75 6.80
C THR A 106 -7.16 -12.53 6.13
N ALA A 107 -7.16 -12.23 4.82
CA ALA A 107 -8.39 -12.20 4.03
C ALA A 107 -9.16 -13.54 4.04
N ALA A 108 -8.49 -14.67 4.33
CA ALA A 108 -9.15 -15.96 4.43
C ALA A 108 -10.00 -16.09 5.71
N ASP A 109 -9.56 -15.46 6.79
CA ASP A 109 -10.23 -15.48 8.10
C ASP A 109 -11.26 -14.35 8.26
N ASN A 110 -11.26 -13.38 7.35
CA ASN A 110 -12.18 -12.23 7.33
C ASN A 110 -13.00 -12.18 6.02
N PRO A 111 -14.02 -13.04 5.88
CA PRO A 111 -14.75 -13.24 4.62
C PRO A 111 -15.66 -12.06 4.22
N ASP A 112 -15.88 -11.13 5.14
CA ASP A 112 -16.64 -9.91 4.96
C ASP A 112 -15.83 -8.80 4.30
N TRP A 113 -14.50 -8.84 4.37
CA TRP A 113 -13.62 -7.92 3.67
C TRP A 113 -13.85 -7.97 2.15
N LYS A 114 -13.84 -6.79 1.52
CA LYS A 114 -13.97 -6.60 0.07
C LYS A 114 -12.63 -6.33 -0.59
N ILE A 115 -11.67 -5.79 0.17
CA ILE A 115 -10.31 -5.53 -0.28
C ILE A 115 -9.36 -6.02 0.82
N ASP A 116 -8.37 -6.79 0.40
CA ASP A 116 -7.24 -7.23 1.23
C ASP A 116 -6.23 -6.08 1.25
N LEU A 117 -6.24 -5.28 2.33
CA LEU A 117 -5.52 -4.01 2.43
C LEU A 117 -4.36 -4.06 3.42
N CYS A 118 -3.28 -3.39 3.07
CA CYS A 118 -2.21 -3.02 3.97
C CYS A 118 -1.88 -1.54 3.77
N GLU A 119 -1.35 -0.90 4.82
CA GLU A 119 -0.94 0.49 4.79
C GLU A 119 0.38 0.72 5.54
N GLU A 120 1.06 1.82 5.22
CA GLU A 120 2.06 2.44 6.11
C GLU A 120 2.08 3.96 5.91
N VAL A 121 2.15 4.72 6.99
CA VAL A 121 2.51 6.15 6.95
C VAL A 121 3.99 6.35 6.59
N VAL A 122 4.25 6.78 5.35
CA VAL A 122 5.62 7.00 4.83
C VAL A 122 6.10 8.45 4.90
N GLY A 123 5.24 9.36 5.34
CA GLY A 123 5.60 10.77 5.55
C GLY A 123 4.44 11.64 5.97
N SER A 124 4.58 12.96 5.78
CA SER A 124 3.52 13.92 6.07
C SER A 124 3.49 15.06 5.07
N TRP A 125 2.31 15.62 4.85
CA TRP A 125 2.10 16.83 4.07
C TRP A 125 1.52 17.93 4.96
N ARG A 126 2.07 19.15 4.87
CA ARG A 126 1.63 20.30 5.69
C ARG A 126 0.60 21.13 4.92
N GLY A 127 -0.61 21.18 5.46
CA GLY A 127 -1.69 22.05 5.01
C GLY A 127 -1.73 23.38 5.75
N GLU A 128 -2.82 24.11 5.60
CA GLU A 128 -3.05 25.39 6.24
C GLU A 128 -3.31 25.29 7.76
N THR A 129 -3.04 26.39 8.48
CA THR A 129 -3.31 26.54 9.92
C THR A 129 -2.83 25.34 10.74
N ASP A 130 -1.57 24.95 10.52
CA ASP A 130 -0.90 23.82 11.18
C ASP A 130 -1.54 22.44 10.96
N SER A 131 -2.50 22.32 10.03
CA SER A 131 -3.07 21.02 9.65
C SER A 131 -1.98 20.18 8.97
N VAL A 132 -1.93 18.88 9.29
CA VAL A 132 -0.98 17.93 8.70
C VAL A 132 -1.77 16.71 8.27
N ALA A 133 -1.55 16.26 7.04
CA ALA A 133 -2.03 14.97 6.57
C ALA A 133 -0.89 13.93 6.72
N ALA A 134 -1.23 12.73 7.15
CA ALA A 134 -0.35 11.58 7.00
C ALA A 134 -0.24 11.25 5.51
N MET A 135 0.97 11.01 5.00
CA MET A 135 1.13 10.52 3.63
C MET A 135 1.27 9.01 3.72
N THR A 136 0.19 8.32 3.35
CA THR A 136 0.01 6.90 3.58
C THR A 136 0.19 6.14 2.28
N LEU A 137 1.09 5.16 2.29
CA LEU A 137 1.25 4.15 1.25
C LEU A 137 0.20 3.09 1.50
N VAL A 138 -0.62 2.76 0.50
CA VAL A 138 -1.67 1.75 0.61
C VAL A 138 -1.52 0.77 -0.54
N TRP A 139 -1.54 -0.53 -0.23
CA TRP A 139 -1.48 -1.57 -1.25
C TRP A 139 -2.45 -2.68 -0.91
N GLY A 140 -2.89 -3.39 -1.95
CA GLY A 140 -3.88 -4.42 -1.75
C GLY A 140 -4.43 -5.02 -3.02
N ARG A 141 -5.45 -5.85 -2.85
CA ARG A 141 -6.17 -6.50 -3.95
C ARG A 141 -7.67 -6.66 -3.61
N PRO A 142 -8.57 -6.50 -4.58
CA PRO A 142 -9.99 -6.79 -4.37
C PRO A 142 -10.22 -8.30 -4.14
N ILE A 143 -11.16 -8.64 -3.27
CA ILE A 143 -11.53 -10.01 -2.94
C ILE A 143 -12.76 -10.41 -3.77
N GLY A 144 -12.63 -11.45 -4.60
CA GLY A 144 -13.76 -12.05 -5.32
C GLY A 144 -14.34 -11.21 -6.46
N ALA A 145 -13.71 -10.09 -6.83
CA ALA A 145 -14.12 -9.23 -7.94
C ALA A 145 -12.93 -8.88 -8.84
N GLU A 146 -13.18 -8.82 -10.15
CA GLU A 146 -12.19 -8.32 -11.11
C GLU A 146 -12.27 -6.80 -11.16
N ALA A 147 -11.19 -6.12 -10.75
CA ALA A 147 -11.04 -4.68 -10.87
C ALA A 147 -9.96 -4.32 -11.90
N LYS A 148 -10.03 -3.09 -12.40
CA LYS A 148 -9.06 -2.51 -13.33
C LYS A 148 -8.46 -1.20 -12.82
N ILE A 149 -9.16 -0.48 -11.96
CA ILE A 149 -8.71 0.77 -11.36
C ILE A 149 -8.88 0.70 -9.85
N ALA A 150 -7.88 1.19 -9.11
CA ALA A 150 -7.98 1.51 -7.69
C ALA A 150 -7.93 3.03 -7.50
N THR A 151 -8.68 3.55 -6.54
CA THR A 151 -8.65 4.96 -6.14
C THR A 151 -8.49 5.09 -4.64
N ALA A 152 -7.72 6.10 -4.22
CA ALA A 152 -7.73 6.60 -2.86
C ALA A 152 -8.64 7.84 -2.81
N GLU A 153 -9.64 7.82 -1.94
CA GLU A 153 -10.67 8.85 -1.82
C GLU A 153 -10.65 9.45 -0.42
N LEU A 154 -10.50 10.78 -0.32
CA LEU A 154 -10.51 11.51 0.94
C LEU A 154 -11.58 12.57 0.90
N ALA A 155 -12.53 12.52 1.84
CA ALA A 155 -13.68 13.43 1.88
C ALA A 155 -14.47 13.49 0.54
N GLY A 156 -14.62 12.35 -0.14
CA GLY A 156 -15.27 12.25 -1.44
C GLY A 156 -14.46 12.78 -2.63
N LEU A 157 -13.18 13.12 -2.42
CA LEU A 157 -12.27 13.53 -3.49
C LEU A 157 -11.32 12.37 -3.82
N CYS A 158 -11.25 11.98 -5.09
CA CYS A 158 -10.18 11.11 -5.56
C CYS A 158 -8.83 11.85 -5.48
N VAL A 159 -7.99 11.42 -4.54
CA VAL A 159 -6.67 12.00 -4.20
C VAL A 159 -5.50 11.16 -4.73
N ASP A 160 -5.72 9.90 -5.11
CA ASP A 160 -4.79 9.12 -5.93
C ASP A 160 -5.55 8.04 -6.72
N GLN A 161 -4.94 7.55 -7.81
CA GLN A 161 -5.46 6.43 -8.58
C GLN A 161 -4.35 5.63 -9.29
N CYS A 162 -4.62 4.38 -9.63
CA CYS A 162 -3.78 3.57 -10.51
C CYS A 162 -4.56 2.47 -11.23
N GLU A 163 -3.95 1.94 -12.29
CA GLU A 163 -4.39 0.69 -12.91
C GLU A 163 -3.93 -0.51 -12.08
N MET A 164 -4.75 -1.55 -12.04
CA MET A 164 -4.39 -2.83 -11.44
C MET A 164 -3.31 -3.53 -12.27
N VAL A 165 -2.33 -4.14 -11.60
CA VAL A 165 -1.33 -5.00 -12.22
C VAL A 165 -1.38 -6.36 -11.54
N ASP A 166 -1.71 -7.41 -12.29
CA ASP A 166 -1.94 -8.75 -11.75
C ASP A 166 -2.87 -8.72 -10.51
N ASP A 167 -4.02 -8.04 -10.66
CA ASP A 167 -5.05 -7.84 -9.63
C ASP A 167 -4.57 -7.15 -8.34
N ARG A 168 -3.42 -6.45 -8.39
CA ARG A 168 -2.82 -5.72 -7.27
C ARG A 168 -2.68 -4.25 -7.58
N PHE A 169 -2.73 -3.41 -6.55
CA PHE A 169 -2.50 -1.98 -6.67
C PHE A 169 -1.60 -1.44 -5.56
N THR A 170 -1.02 -0.28 -5.84
CA THR A 170 -0.34 0.57 -4.85
C THR A 170 -0.77 2.02 -5.08
N LEU A 171 -1.19 2.68 -4.01
CA LEU A 171 -1.61 4.08 -3.94
C LEU A 171 -0.75 4.79 -2.90
N LEU A 172 -0.57 6.11 -3.04
CA LEU A 172 0.06 6.92 -1.99
C LEU A 172 -0.65 8.27 -1.93
N ALA A 173 -1.35 8.49 -0.83
CA ALA A 173 -2.30 9.57 -0.68
C ALA A 173 -2.26 10.20 0.71
N PRO A 174 -2.72 11.46 0.84
CA PRO A 174 -2.97 12.06 2.15
C PRO A 174 -4.12 11.36 2.87
N ASP A 175 -3.95 11.12 4.17
CA ASP A 175 -4.90 10.51 5.10
C ASP A 175 -4.96 11.32 6.41
N ASP A 176 -5.96 11.04 7.26
CA ASP A 176 -6.27 11.68 8.54
C ASP A 176 -6.11 13.20 8.46
N PHE A 177 -6.82 13.80 7.50
CA PHE A 177 -6.75 15.23 7.26
C PHE A 177 -8.07 15.89 7.57
N ARG A 178 -8.07 16.72 8.62
CA ARG A 178 -9.26 17.45 9.11
C ARG A 178 -10.39 16.54 9.59
N GLY A 179 -10.05 15.34 10.06
CA GLY A 179 -11.01 14.34 10.56
C GLY A 179 -11.68 13.53 9.46
N ASP A 180 -11.26 13.67 8.20
CA ASP A 180 -11.64 12.74 7.14
C ASP A 180 -10.58 11.65 7.03
N MET A 181 -11.05 10.42 6.87
CA MET A 181 -10.22 9.22 6.71
C MET A 181 -10.20 8.76 5.26
N LEU A 182 -9.09 8.14 4.87
CA LEU A 182 -8.90 7.62 3.52
C LEU A 182 -9.73 6.36 3.29
N GLU A 183 -10.48 6.35 2.19
CA GLU A 183 -11.18 5.19 1.69
C GLU A 183 -10.54 4.70 0.38
N ILE A 184 -10.55 3.40 0.16
CA ILE A 184 -10.08 2.78 -1.07
C ILE A 184 -11.27 2.20 -1.82
N ALA A 185 -11.39 2.54 -3.10
CA ALA A 185 -12.41 1.98 -3.98
C ALA A 185 -11.78 1.33 -5.21
N CYS A 186 -12.35 0.21 -5.64
CA CYS A 186 -11.95 -0.53 -6.82
C CYS A 186 -13.07 -0.53 -7.86
N TYR A 187 -12.70 -0.34 -9.12
CA TYR A 187 -13.64 -0.22 -10.24
C TYR A 187 -13.32 -1.22 -11.36
N ASP A 188 -14.35 -1.76 -11.99
CA ASP A 188 -14.20 -2.61 -13.19
C ASP A 188 -13.83 -1.78 -14.44
N GLY A 189 -13.59 -2.46 -15.57
CA GLY A 189 -13.26 -1.80 -16.84
C GLY A 189 -14.38 -0.94 -17.44
N GLY A 190 -15.61 -1.04 -16.91
CA GLY A 190 -16.75 -0.19 -17.27
C GLY A 190 -16.92 1.02 -16.35
N GLY A 191 -16.07 1.17 -15.33
CA GLY A 191 -16.15 2.25 -14.33
C GLY A 191 -17.20 2.01 -13.25
N LYS A 192 -17.68 0.77 -13.08
CA LYS A 192 -18.57 0.41 -11.98
C LYS A 192 -17.74 0.06 -10.75
N GLU A 193 -18.10 0.62 -9.60
CA GLU A 193 -17.50 0.23 -8.31
C GLU A 193 -17.83 -1.25 -8.01
N VAL A 194 -16.79 -2.00 -7.64
CA VAL A 194 -16.88 -3.44 -7.31
C VAL A 194 -16.47 -3.77 -5.89
N ALA A 195 -15.67 -2.92 -5.25
CA ALA A 195 -15.27 -3.04 -3.86
C ALA A 195 -14.93 -1.66 -3.29
N ARG A 196 -15.20 -1.47 -1.99
CA ARG A 196 -14.80 -0.29 -1.22
C ARG A 196 -14.46 -0.76 0.20
N GLU A 197 -13.40 -0.23 0.76
CA GLU A 197 -12.99 -0.45 2.15
C GLU A 197 -12.36 0.82 2.73
N SER A 198 -12.54 1.01 4.03
CA SER A 198 -11.83 2.02 4.83
C SER A 198 -10.55 1.40 5.41
N LEU A 199 -9.53 2.22 5.67
CA LEU A 199 -8.37 1.79 6.47
C LEU A 199 -8.70 1.62 7.96
N TYR A 200 -9.86 2.12 8.37
CA TYR A 200 -10.31 2.17 9.76
C TYR A 200 -11.65 1.43 9.89
N GLU A 201 -11.80 0.69 10.99
CA GLU A 201 -13.09 0.13 11.37
C GLU A 201 -14.06 1.26 11.75
N ASP A 202 -15.32 1.15 11.33
CA ASP A 202 -16.37 2.06 11.79
C ASP A 202 -16.60 1.82 13.30
N ASP A 203 -16.24 2.78 14.15
CA ASP A 203 -16.68 2.80 15.55
C ASP A 203 -18.23 2.95 15.56
N GLU A 204 -18.97 1.86 15.74
CA GLU A 204 -20.45 1.86 15.93
C GLU A 204 -20.92 2.67 17.15
#